data_AF-A0A8T4M6U6-F1
#
_entry.id   AF-A0A8T4M6U6-F1
#
_cell.length_a   1.000
_cell.length_b   1.000
_cell.length_c   1.000
_cell.angle_alpha   90.00
_cell.angle_beta   90.00
_cell.angle_gamma   90.00
#
_symmetry.space_group_name_H-M   'P 1'
#
loop_
_entity.id
_entity.type
_entity.pdbx_description
1 polymer ?
#
loop_
_entity_poly.entity_id
_entity_poly.type
_entity_poly.pdbx_seq_one_letter_code
_entity_poly.pdbx_strand_id
1 'polypeptide(L)'
;MYYLVSPCNQEDKGVFANITIEENKVILHQKVSYVCCANITLSYEVYDGILVINEDNKGEICKCICNYEIFAQINESGITEVKVYGIFYPDVHPYDLLGESSVENQTLANPASVFCEEQGGTLEIRENTEGQYGVCIFSSGKECEEWAFFRGECSAS
;
A
#
# COMPACT_ATOMS: atom_id res chain seq x y z
N MET A 1 -1.35 2.07 -20.88
CA MET A 1 -1.30 0.86 -20.05
C MET A 1 -0.92 -0.35 -20.89
N TYR A 2 -0.09 -1.23 -20.34
CA TYR A 2 0.16 -2.57 -20.84
C TYR A 2 -0.35 -3.58 -19.82
N TYR A 3 -1.02 -4.65 -20.24
CA TYR A 3 -1.44 -5.71 -19.33
C TYR A 3 -1.48 -7.08 -20.02
N LEU A 4 -1.36 -8.13 -19.21
CA LEU A 4 -1.46 -9.53 -19.58
C LEU A 4 -2.43 -10.24 -18.65
N VAL A 5 -3.24 -11.12 -19.22
CA VAL A 5 -4.15 -12.00 -18.49
C VAL A 5 -3.82 -13.43 -18.88
N SER A 6 -3.61 -14.29 -17.90
CA SER A 6 -3.40 -15.72 -18.15
C SER A 6 -4.67 -16.37 -18.74
N PRO A 7 -4.56 -17.50 -19.46
CA PRO A 7 -5.74 -18.34 -19.70
C PRO A 7 -6.36 -18.80 -18.36
N CYS A 8 -7.65 -19.14 -18.38
CA CYS A 8 -8.32 -19.73 -17.22
C CYS A 8 -7.59 -21.00 -16.78
N ASN A 9 -7.30 -21.10 -15.48
CA ASN A 9 -6.80 -22.30 -14.82
C ASN A 9 -7.77 -22.77 -13.73
N GLN A 10 -8.02 -24.07 -13.64
CA GLN A 10 -8.90 -24.68 -12.62
C GLN A 10 -8.14 -25.12 -11.35
N GLU A 11 -6.81 -24.99 -11.33
CA GLU A 11 -5.99 -25.21 -10.13
C GLU A 11 -6.12 -24.02 -9.18
N ASP A 12 -6.38 -24.31 -7.90
CA ASP A 12 -6.34 -23.30 -6.85
C ASP A 12 -4.88 -22.89 -6.57
N LYS A 13 -4.58 -21.61 -6.81
CA LYS A 13 -3.26 -21.01 -6.56
C LYS A 13 -3.33 -19.83 -5.58
N GLY A 14 -4.44 -19.72 -4.84
CA GLY A 14 -4.72 -18.60 -3.94
C GLY A 14 -5.08 -17.30 -4.66
N VAL A 15 -5.72 -16.40 -3.91
CA VAL A 15 -6.13 -15.05 -4.35
C VAL A 15 -5.21 -14.02 -3.68
N PHE A 16 -4.65 -13.10 -4.46
CA PHE A 16 -3.86 -11.99 -3.94
C PHE A 16 -3.84 -10.81 -4.92
N ALA A 17 -3.56 -9.61 -4.41
CA ALA A 17 -3.27 -8.43 -5.21
C ALA A 17 -2.05 -7.72 -4.64
N ASN A 18 -0.99 -7.63 -5.44
CA ASN A 18 0.23 -6.90 -5.13
C ASN A 18 0.31 -5.67 -6.02
N ILE A 19 0.36 -4.50 -5.40
CA ILE A 19 0.43 -3.22 -6.09
C ILE A 19 1.71 -2.51 -5.67
N THR A 20 2.53 -2.13 -6.64
CA THR A 20 3.75 -1.34 -6.44
C THR A 20 3.59 0.01 -7.12
N ILE A 21 3.81 1.08 -6.36
CA ILE A 21 3.78 2.46 -6.86
C ILE A 21 5.22 2.95 -6.94
N GLU A 22 5.67 3.30 -8.13
CA GLU A 22 6.97 3.95 -8.39
C GLU A 22 6.74 5.38 -8.92
N GLU A 23 7.80 6.19 -8.98
CA GLU A 23 7.70 7.61 -9.38
C GLU A 23 7.01 7.84 -10.75
N ASN A 24 7.18 6.91 -11.70
CA ASN A 24 6.72 7.04 -13.08
C ASN A 24 5.90 5.85 -13.59
N LYS A 25 5.57 4.89 -12.73
CA LYS A 25 4.74 3.75 -13.11
C LYS A 25 4.10 3.07 -11.89
N VAL A 26 2.98 2.41 -12.16
CA VAL A 26 2.30 1.50 -11.25
C VAL A 26 2.39 0.09 -11.83
N ILE A 27 2.71 -0.88 -10.97
CA ILE A 27 2.75 -2.30 -11.32
C ILE A 27 1.70 -3.02 -10.49
N LEU A 28 0.82 -3.76 -11.16
CA LEU A 28 -0.17 -4.65 -10.57
C LEU A 28 0.21 -6.09 -10.90
N HIS A 29 0.27 -6.94 -9.89
CA HIS A 29 0.32 -8.39 -10.05
C HIS A 29 -0.72 -9.01 -9.12
N GLN A 30 -1.70 -9.68 -9.71
CA GLN A 30 -2.77 -10.29 -8.93
C GLN A 30 -3.16 -11.66 -9.44
N LYS A 31 -3.73 -12.45 -8.53
CA LYS A 31 -4.45 -13.67 -8.83
C LYS A 31 -5.87 -13.56 -8.32
N VAL A 32 -6.82 -13.82 -9.20
CA VAL A 32 -8.26 -13.67 -8.94
C VAL A 32 -9.00 -14.93 -9.35
N SER A 33 -10.05 -15.28 -8.62
CA SER A 33 -10.89 -16.44 -8.86
C SER A 33 -12.30 -15.95 -9.22
N TYR A 34 -12.72 -16.19 -10.46
CA TYR A 34 -14.06 -15.82 -10.94
C TYR A 34 -14.91 -17.05 -11.22
N VAL A 35 -16.21 -16.96 -10.93
CA VAL A 35 -17.18 -18.04 -11.14
C VAL A 35 -17.50 -18.26 -12.63
N CYS A 36 -17.13 -17.32 -13.49
CA CYS A 36 -17.44 -17.34 -14.91
C CYS A 36 -16.16 -17.29 -15.75
N CYS A 37 -16.10 -18.09 -16.82
CA CYS A 37 -15.05 -17.97 -17.82
C CYS A 37 -15.21 -16.64 -18.54
N ALA A 38 -14.25 -15.76 -18.31
CA ALA A 38 -14.22 -14.38 -18.74
C ALA A 38 -13.15 -14.14 -19.80
N ASN A 39 -13.42 -13.24 -20.75
CA ASN A 39 -12.36 -12.41 -21.28
C ASN A 39 -12.22 -11.19 -20.37
N ILE A 40 -11.12 -11.13 -19.60
CA ILE A 40 -10.87 -10.05 -18.66
C ILE A 40 -10.17 -8.91 -19.39
N THR A 41 -10.72 -7.71 -19.26
CA THR A 41 -10.12 -6.48 -19.77
C THR A 41 -9.90 -5.51 -18.62
N LEU A 42 -8.81 -4.77 -18.67
CA LEU A 42 -8.52 -3.70 -17.70
C LEU A 42 -8.79 -2.34 -18.33
N SER A 43 -9.36 -1.44 -17.54
CA SER A 43 -9.36 0.00 -17.81
C SER A 43 -8.83 0.75 -16.59
N TYR A 44 -8.40 2.00 -16.78
CA TYR A 44 -7.98 2.84 -15.65
C TYR A 44 -8.39 4.29 -15.83
N GLU A 45 -8.60 4.97 -14.70
CA GLU A 45 -8.84 6.40 -14.62
C GLU A 45 -7.92 7.00 -13.54
N VAL A 46 -7.48 8.24 -13.75
CA VAL A 46 -6.66 8.96 -12.78
C VAL A 46 -7.37 10.26 -12.41
N TYR A 47 -7.57 10.47 -11.12
CA TYR A 47 -8.10 11.73 -10.60
C TYR A 47 -7.47 12.02 -9.23
N ASP A 48 -7.00 13.26 -9.05
CA ASP A 48 -6.44 13.73 -7.77
C ASP A 48 -5.31 12.85 -7.19
N GLY A 49 -4.43 12.32 -8.06
CA GLY A 49 -3.35 11.41 -7.64
C GLY A 49 -3.79 9.98 -7.33
N ILE A 50 -5.09 9.69 -7.42
CA ILE A 50 -5.66 8.36 -7.25
C ILE A 50 -5.79 7.70 -8.62
N LEU A 51 -5.17 6.53 -8.77
CA LEU A 51 -5.31 5.67 -9.93
C LEU A 51 -6.32 4.57 -9.63
N VAL A 52 -7.40 4.53 -10.39
CA VAL A 52 -8.46 3.52 -10.28
C VAL A 52 -8.33 2.55 -11.44
N ILE A 53 -8.11 1.27 -11.15
CA ILE A 53 -8.09 0.17 -12.13
C ILE A 53 -9.42 -0.56 -12.04
N ASN A 54 -10.11 -0.70 -13.16
CA ASN A 54 -11.36 -1.47 -13.25
C ASN A 54 -11.13 -2.74 -14.08
N GLU A 55 -11.52 -3.88 -13.51
CA GLU A 55 -11.60 -5.16 -14.20
C GLU A 55 -13.01 -5.37 -14.77
N ASP A 56 -13.09 -5.57 -16.08
CA ASP A 56 -14.30 -5.96 -16.78
C ASP A 56 -14.19 -7.41 -17.25
N ASN A 57 -15.24 -8.20 -17.03
CA ASN A 57 -15.35 -9.58 -17.53
C ASN A 57 -16.48 -9.64 -18.54
N LYS A 58 -16.10 -9.96 -19.77
CA LYS A 58 -17.03 -10.24 -20.86
C LYS A 58 -17.04 -11.76 -21.08
N GLY A 59 -17.99 -12.44 -20.46
CA GLY A 59 -18.17 -13.89 -20.54
C GLY A 59 -19.65 -14.27 -20.68
N GLU A 60 -19.94 -15.38 -21.36
CA GLU A 60 -21.32 -15.75 -21.72
C GLU A 60 -22.00 -16.70 -20.71
N ILE A 61 -21.27 -17.60 -20.02
CA ILE A 61 -21.90 -18.64 -19.16
C ILE A 61 -21.03 -19.02 -17.95
N CYS A 62 -21.57 -18.87 -16.73
CA CYS A 62 -20.95 -19.26 -15.45
C CYS A 62 -21.22 -20.74 -15.13
N LYS A 63 -20.28 -21.63 -15.49
CA LYS A 63 -20.40 -23.08 -15.21
C LYS A 63 -19.23 -23.66 -14.40
N CYS A 64 -18.16 -22.90 -14.17
CA CYS A 64 -16.97 -23.35 -13.46
C CYS A 64 -16.15 -22.17 -12.94
N ILE A 65 -15.53 -22.34 -11.76
CA ILE A 65 -14.59 -21.37 -11.20
C ILE A 65 -13.29 -21.39 -12.02
N CYS A 66 -12.85 -20.22 -12.45
CA CYS A 66 -11.62 -19.99 -13.17
C CYS A 66 -10.70 -19.08 -12.37
N ASN A 67 -9.43 -19.47 -12.29
CA ASN A 67 -8.36 -18.67 -11.73
C ASN A 67 -7.60 -17.98 -12.85
N TYR A 68 -7.35 -16.68 -12.65
CA TYR A 68 -6.63 -15.83 -13.58
C TYR A 68 -5.46 -15.17 -12.87
N GLU A 69 -4.34 -15.06 -13.56
CA GLU A 69 -3.20 -14.26 -13.15
C GLU A 69 -3.12 -13.05 -14.07
N ILE A 70 -3.13 -11.86 -13.47
CA ILE A 70 -3.16 -10.59 -14.18
C ILE A 70 -1.92 -9.79 -13.82
N PHE A 71 -1.25 -9.29 -14.84
CA PHE A 71 -0.15 -8.35 -14.73
C PHE A 71 -0.51 -7.07 -15.47
N ALA A 72 -0.38 -5.92 -14.82
CA ALA A 72 -0.54 -4.63 -15.49
C ALA A 72 0.61 -3.69 -15.14
N GLN A 73 1.02 -2.89 -16.12
CA GLN A 73 1.94 -1.79 -15.98
C GLN A 73 1.31 -0.53 -16.56
N ILE A 74 1.22 0.50 -15.73
CA ILE A 74 0.64 1.79 -16.07
C ILE A 74 1.71 2.86 -15.87
N ASN A 75 2.10 3.56 -16.93
CA ASN A 75 3.16 4.57 -16.88
C ASN A 75 2.53 5.93 -16.57
N GLU A 76 2.11 6.11 -15.33
CA GLU A 76 1.58 7.38 -14.80
C GLU A 76 2.48 7.82 -13.64
N SER A 77 2.71 9.13 -13.53
CA SER A 77 3.49 9.75 -12.45
C SER A 77 2.58 10.50 -11.48
N GLY A 78 3.10 10.78 -10.28
CA GLY A 78 2.34 11.51 -9.26
C GLY A 78 1.17 10.72 -8.68
N ILE A 79 1.19 9.39 -8.81
CA ILE A 79 0.21 8.51 -8.19
C ILE A 79 0.55 8.36 -6.71
N THR A 80 -0.40 8.71 -5.85
CA THR A 80 -0.29 8.59 -4.39
C THR A 80 -1.10 7.40 -3.87
N GLU A 81 -2.09 6.96 -4.63
CA GLU A 81 -3.00 5.89 -4.23
C GLU A 81 -3.46 5.11 -5.47
N VAL A 82 -3.61 3.80 -5.30
CA VAL A 82 -4.10 2.89 -6.32
C VAL A 82 -5.23 2.06 -5.73
N LYS A 83 -6.37 2.03 -6.41
CA LYS A 83 -7.50 1.17 -6.08
C LYS A 83 -7.80 0.25 -7.25
N VAL A 84 -7.96 -1.04 -6.98
CA VAL A 84 -8.29 -2.06 -7.97
C VAL A 84 -9.68 -2.59 -7.69
N TYR A 85 -10.58 -2.39 -8.64
CA TYR A 85 -11.97 -2.80 -8.55
C TYR A 85 -12.24 -3.97 -9.48
N GLY A 86 -12.83 -5.01 -8.89
CA GLY A 86 -13.19 -6.27 -9.52
C GLY A 86 -14.58 -6.28 -10.12
N ILE A 87 -14.84 -7.36 -10.85
CA ILE A 87 -15.96 -7.48 -11.79
C ILE A 87 -17.34 -7.33 -11.13
N PHE A 88 -18.05 -6.36 -11.68
CA PHE A 88 -19.47 -6.04 -11.57
C PHE A 88 -20.38 -7.18 -12.03
N TYR A 89 -21.37 -7.54 -11.21
CA TYR A 89 -22.59 -8.20 -11.69
C TYR A 89 -23.66 -7.14 -11.85
N PRO A 90 -24.07 -6.77 -13.08
CA PRO A 90 -24.99 -5.67 -13.32
C PRO A 90 -26.29 -5.75 -12.53
N ASP A 91 -26.71 -6.97 -12.24
CA ASP A 91 -28.01 -7.26 -11.65
C ASP A 91 -27.96 -7.46 -10.12
N VAL A 92 -26.78 -7.48 -9.48
CA VAL A 92 -26.66 -7.96 -8.09
C VAL A 92 -25.73 -7.13 -7.18
N HIS A 93 -24.55 -6.66 -7.63
CA HIS A 93 -23.60 -5.96 -6.73
C HIS A 93 -22.76 -4.88 -7.45
N PRO A 94 -22.47 -3.73 -6.79
CA PRO A 94 -21.49 -2.75 -7.26
C PRO A 94 -20.07 -3.35 -7.29
N TYR A 95 -19.14 -2.68 -7.98
CA TYR A 95 -17.73 -3.08 -8.04
C TYR A 95 -17.13 -3.40 -6.66
N ASP A 96 -16.51 -4.57 -6.52
CA ASP A 96 -15.84 -4.97 -5.28
C ASP A 96 -14.38 -4.48 -5.29
N LEU A 97 -13.91 -3.88 -4.18
CA LEU A 97 -12.51 -3.50 -4.03
C LEU A 97 -11.67 -4.77 -3.82
N LEU A 98 -10.81 -5.09 -4.79
CA LEU A 98 -9.95 -6.29 -4.77
C LEU A 98 -8.57 -6.01 -4.16
N GLY A 99 -8.10 -4.78 -4.27
CA GLY A 99 -6.80 -4.37 -3.77
C GLY A 99 -6.69 -2.86 -3.68
N GLU A 100 -5.96 -2.40 -2.67
CA GLU A 100 -5.65 -1.00 -2.47
C GLU A 100 -4.19 -0.89 -2.04
N SER A 101 -3.52 0.15 -2.51
CA SER A 101 -2.18 0.51 -2.08
C SER A 101 -2.04 2.01 -2.14
N SER A 102 -1.48 2.60 -1.10
CA SER A 102 -1.12 4.00 -1.05
C SER A 102 0.39 4.10 -0.91
N VAL A 103 0.97 5.15 -1.48
CA VAL A 103 2.28 5.62 -1.04
C VAL A 103 2.07 6.03 0.40
N GLU A 104 2.34 5.14 1.35
CA GLU A 104 2.48 5.55 2.72
C GLU A 104 3.54 6.64 2.68
N ASN A 105 3.13 7.86 3.04
CA ASN A 105 4.07 8.79 3.61
C ASN A 105 4.63 8.04 4.81
N GLN A 106 5.77 7.36 4.61
CA GLN A 106 6.70 7.11 5.67
C GLN A 106 6.98 8.52 6.19
N THR A 107 6.24 8.93 7.22
CA THR A 107 6.68 9.99 8.09
C THR A 107 8.08 9.55 8.45
N LEU A 108 9.11 10.19 7.88
CA LEU A 108 10.49 9.86 8.17
C LEU A 108 10.56 9.85 9.69
N ALA A 109 10.63 8.65 10.28
CA ALA A 109 10.63 8.52 11.71
C ALA A 109 11.79 9.39 12.18
N ASN A 110 11.50 10.34 13.07
CA ASN A 110 12.50 11.34 13.45
C ASN A 110 13.75 10.57 13.93
N PRO A 111 14.91 10.75 13.26
CA PRO A 111 16.07 9.90 13.54
C PRO A 111 16.54 10.01 14.99
N ALA A 112 16.30 11.15 15.66
CA ALA A 112 16.57 11.30 17.09
C ALA A 112 15.61 10.49 17.96
N SER A 113 14.33 10.46 17.59
CA SER A 113 13.29 9.63 18.23
C SER A 113 13.61 8.14 18.11
N VAL A 114 13.94 7.68 16.90
CA VAL A 114 14.33 6.28 16.64
C VAL A 114 15.58 5.92 17.44
N PHE A 115 16.59 6.78 17.41
CA PHE A 115 17.83 6.54 18.16
C PHE A 115 17.61 6.43 19.66
N CYS A 116 16.71 7.23 20.24
CA CYS A 116 16.34 7.11 21.65
C CYS A 116 15.85 5.69 22.00
N GLU A 117 14.90 5.18 21.21
CA GLU A 117 14.30 3.86 21.43
C GLU A 117 15.32 2.73 21.18
N GLU A 118 16.16 2.86 20.15
CA GLU A 118 17.24 1.89 19.85
C GLU A 118 18.29 1.79 20.97
N GLN A 119 18.54 2.89 21.70
CA GLN A 119 19.42 2.89 22.88
C GLN A 119 18.71 2.45 24.16
N GLY A 120 17.48 1.95 24.06
CA GLY A 120 16.68 1.46 25.18
C GLY A 120 16.07 2.55 26.05
N GLY A 121 16.01 3.79 25.55
CA GLY A 121 15.26 4.88 26.16
C GLY A 121 13.78 4.82 25.77
N THR A 122 12.94 5.53 26.53
CA THR A 122 11.53 5.78 26.18
C THR A 122 11.41 7.22 25.71
N LEU A 123 10.85 7.43 24.52
CA LEU A 123 10.60 8.76 24.00
C LEU A 123 9.32 9.34 24.62
N GLU A 124 9.42 10.57 25.13
CA GLU A 124 8.30 11.37 25.59
C GLU A 124 8.28 12.70 24.82
N ILE A 125 7.16 13.02 24.19
CA ILE A 125 6.97 14.34 23.55
C ILE A 125 6.44 15.31 24.59
N ARG A 126 7.17 16.39 24.82
CA ARG A 126 6.80 17.49 25.71
C ARG A 126 6.52 18.75 24.90
N GLU A 127 5.81 19.68 25.51
CA GLU A 127 5.45 20.96 24.89
C GLU A 127 5.93 22.12 25.75
N ASN A 128 6.47 23.15 25.12
CA ASN A 128 6.86 24.40 25.76
C ASN A 128 6.39 25.60 24.91
N THR A 129 6.79 26.81 25.30
CA THR A 129 6.44 28.06 24.59
C THR A 129 7.01 28.16 23.18
N GLU A 130 8.01 27.34 22.83
CA GLU A 130 8.68 27.29 21.52
C GLU A 130 8.14 26.15 20.63
N GLY A 131 7.35 25.22 21.18
CA GLY A 131 6.70 24.13 20.47
C GLY A 131 6.84 22.78 21.17
N GLN A 132 6.66 21.71 20.40
CA GLN A 132 6.89 20.34 20.87
C GLN A 132 8.36 19.94 20.71
N TYR A 133 8.87 19.17 21.66
CA TYR A 133 10.22 18.62 21.63
C TYR A 133 10.23 17.21 22.24
N GLY A 134 11.12 16.34 21.76
CA GLY A 134 11.26 14.98 22.27
C GLY A 134 12.26 14.90 23.42
N VAL A 135 11.94 14.10 24.42
CA VAL A 135 12.79 13.77 25.56
C VAL A 135 12.97 12.26 25.63
N CYS A 136 14.21 11.82 25.61
CA CYS A 136 14.61 10.44 25.84
C CYS A 136 14.79 10.17 27.33
N ILE A 137 13.99 9.27 27.88
CA ILE A 137 13.98 8.88 29.30
C ILE A 137 14.62 7.50 29.43
N PHE A 138 15.70 7.41 30.20
CA PHE A 138 16.42 6.16 30.42
C PHE A 138 15.93 5.43 31.67
N SER A 139 16.18 4.12 31.75
CA SER A 139 15.84 3.29 32.91
C SER A 139 16.54 3.73 34.21
N SER A 140 17.64 4.48 34.10
CA SER A 140 18.32 5.15 35.21
C SER A 140 17.52 6.33 35.79
N GLY A 141 16.45 6.76 35.13
CA GLY A 141 15.70 7.99 35.43
C GLY A 141 16.32 9.24 34.83
N LYS A 142 17.43 9.12 34.08
CA LYS A 142 18.04 10.25 33.38
C LYS A 142 17.19 10.64 32.18
N GLU A 143 17.12 11.94 31.91
CA GLU A 143 16.39 12.52 30.78
C GLU A 143 17.34 13.34 29.91
N CYS A 144 17.27 13.14 28.60
CA CYS A 144 17.98 13.93 27.60
C CYS A 144 16.99 14.42 26.54
N GLU A 145 17.15 15.64 26.04
CA GLU A 145 16.45 16.03 24.81
C GLU A 145 16.94 15.14 23.65
N GLU A 146 16.03 14.67 22.79
CA GLU A 146 16.30 13.62 21.82
C GLU A 146 17.43 13.98 20.85
N TRP A 147 17.49 15.23 20.39
CA TRP A 147 18.52 15.68 19.46
C TRP A 147 19.87 15.90 20.13
N ALA A 148 19.89 16.36 21.39
CA ALA A 148 21.10 16.45 22.20
C ALA A 148 21.68 15.05 22.47
N PHE A 149 20.84 14.05 22.71
CA PHE A 149 21.28 12.67 22.83
C PHE A 149 21.81 12.12 21.51
N PHE A 150 21.08 12.33 20.40
CA PHE A 150 21.49 11.91 19.06
C PHE A 150 22.84 12.49 18.63
N ARG A 151 23.14 13.75 19.00
CA ARG A 151 24.44 14.40 18.72
C ARG A 151 25.55 14.06 19.73
N GLY A 152 25.27 13.29 20.77
CA GLY A 152 26.22 12.99 21.84
C GLY A 152 26.54 14.16 22.78
N GLU A 153 25.71 15.22 22.75
CA GLU A 153 25.77 16.35 23.68
C GLU A 153 25.15 15.99 25.05
N CYS A 154 24.36 14.92 25.08
CA CYS A 154 23.79 14.31 26.28
C CYS A 154 24.10 12.80 26.29
N SER A 155 24.28 12.20 27.47
CA SER A 155 24.58 10.78 27.66
C SER A 155 23.49 10.07 28.47
N ALA A 156 23.31 8.77 28.28
CA ALA A 156 22.36 7.95 29.04
C ALA A 156 22.78 7.66 30.50
N SER A 157 24.04 7.97 30.84
CA SER A 157 24.72 7.67 32.11
C SER A 157 25.12 8.90 32.89
#